data_AF-A0A3B0B7Q8-F1
#
_entry.id   AF-A0A3B0B7Q8-F1
#
_cell.length_a   1.000
_cell.length_b   1.000
_cell.length_c   1.000
_cell.angle_alpha   90.00
_cell.angle_beta   90.00
_cell.angle_gamma   90.00
#
_symmetry.space_group_name_H-M   'P 1'
#
loop_
_entity.id
_entity.type
_entity.pdbx_description
1 polymer ?
#
loop_
_entity_poly.entity_id
_entity_poly.type
_entity_poly.pdbx_seq_one_letter_code
_entity_poly.pdbx_strand_id
1 'polypeptide(L)'
;MTHTIETPRERLDRLRAEVADRKQAASAELPVRPADTFHALKTGVTISVGNGFMSTAHITKAGENIIVTQNMIDASRDTFGNSWMSLLGDDAAQIERWGEVRFRLGRAPEGTPTWGAVGDSDWREQREDARKAAWAEADPERRAAALQTVHERFGPAPLTSTIISSTPDPSIAAAEAQQEALAKGGVRHVSHYVAQEPGVKR
;
A
#
# COMPACT_ATOMS: atom_id res chain seq x y z
N MET A 1 36.65 19.60 -14.67
CA MET A 1 35.30 19.46 -15.23
C MET A 1 35.16 20.49 -16.35
N THR A 2 35.29 20.07 -17.61
CA THR A 2 35.11 20.96 -18.77
C THR A 2 33.62 21.15 -19.02
N HIS A 3 33.09 22.32 -18.71
CA HIS A 3 31.74 22.71 -19.14
C HIS A 3 31.79 22.99 -20.64
N THR A 4 31.36 22.02 -21.46
CA THR A 4 31.13 22.25 -22.89
C THR A 4 30.03 23.29 -23.04
N ILE A 5 30.37 24.48 -23.52
CA ILE A 5 29.40 25.56 -23.76
C ILE A 5 28.73 25.26 -25.11
N GLU A 6 27.53 24.67 -25.05
CA GLU A 6 26.66 24.44 -26.21
C GLU A 6 26.30 25.79 -26.86
N THR A 7 26.49 25.91 -28.17
CA THR A 7 26.10 27.13 -28.89
C THR A 7 24.58 27.24 -28.96
N PRO A 8 24.00 28.45 -29.09
CA PRO A 8 22.55 28.62 -29.21
C PRO A 8 21.91 27.82 -30.37
N ARG A 9 22.66 27.55 -31.45
CA ARG A 9 22.19 26.75 -32.59
C ARG A 9 22.13 25.27 -32.25
N GLU A 10 23.19 24.72 -31.66
CA GLU A 10 23.23 23.32 -31.23
C GLU A 10 22.12 23.03 -30.21
N ARG A 11 21.89 23.95 -29.27
CA ARG A 11 20.77 23.85 -28.33
C ARG A 11 19.42 23.81 -29.05
N LEU A 12 19.21 24.66 -30.05
CA LEU A 12 17.94 24.71 -30.81
C LEU A 12 17.70 23.41 -31.59
N ASP A 13 18.72 22.87 -32.23
CA ASP A 13 18.61 21.64 -33.01
C ASP A 13 18.38 20.42 -32.11
N ARG A 14 19.06 20.36 -30.94
CA ARG A 14 18.76 19.35 -29.91
C ARG A 14 17.31 19.43 -29.43
N LEU A 15 16.83 20.64 -29.11
CA LEU A 15 15.44 20.82 -28.68
C LEU A 15 14.44 20.41 -29.77
N ARG A 16 14.75 20.65 -31.04
CA ARG A 16 13.90 20.20 -32.17
C ARG A 16 13.88 18.69 -32.30
N ALA A 17 15.04 18.03 -32.16
CA ALA A 17 15.13 16.57 -32.15
C ALA A 17 14.35 15.98 -30.97
N GLU A 18 14.55 16.50 -29.75
CA GLU A 18 13.80 16.08 -28.56
C GLU A 18 12.28 16.26 -28.73
N VAL A 19 11.83 17.34 -29.36
CA VAL A 19 10.40 17.56 -29.66
C VAL A 19 9.90 16.60 -30.74
N ALA A 20 10.69 16.30 -31.76
CA ALA A 20 10.32 15.34 -32.80
C ALA A 20 10.16 13.93 -32.23
N ASP A 21 11.11 13.48 -31.42
CA ASP A 21 11.08 12.19 -30.73
C ASP A 21 9.87 12.09 -29.80
N ARG A 22 9.58 13.15 -29.02
CA ARG A 22 8.37 13.21 -28.17
C ARG A 22 7.08 13.16 -28.96
N LYS A 23 7.00 13.84 -30.11
CA LYS A 23 5.82 13.78 -30.99
C LYS A 23 5.62 12.40 -31.59
N GLN A 24 6.71 11.71 -31.92
CA GLN A 24 6.63 10.34 -32.43
C GLN A 24 6.13 9.38 -31.34
N ALA A 25 6.64 9.51 -30.11
CA ALA A 25 6.14 8.74 -28.96
C ALA A 25 4.65 9.02 -28.67
N ALA A 26 4.22 10.28 -28.78
CA ALA A 26 2.82 10.67 -28.61
C ALA A 26 1.87 10.07 -29.67
N SER A 27 2.41 9.70 -30.84
CA SER A 27 1.63 9.07 -31.93
C SER A 27 1.53 7.55 -31.80
N ALA A 28 2.13 6.94 -30.78
CA ALA A 28 2.03 5.49 -30.58
C ALA A 28 0.57 5.06 -30.37
N GLU A 29 0.19 3.91 -30.94
CA GLU A 29 -1.15 3.34 -30.77
C GLU A 29 -1.36 2.99 -29.29
N LEU A 30 -2.49 3.40 -28.72
CA LEU A 30 -2.82 3.07 -27.34
C LEU A 30 -3.15 1.58 -27.23
N PRO A 31 -2.76 0.91 -26.13
CA PRO A 31 -3.08 -0.50 -25.91
C PRO A 31 -4.56 -0.75 -25.57
N VAL A 32 -5.40 0.29 -25.63
CA VAL A 32 -6.81 0.26 -25.25
C VAL A 32 -7.68 0.91 -26.30
N ARG A 33 -8.90 0.40 -26.42
CA ARG A 33 -9.97 0.90 -27.26
C ARG A 33 -11.20 1.24 -26.40
N PRO A 34 -12.12 2.08 -26.91
CA PRO A 34 -13.40 2.26 -26.25
C PRO A 34 -14.09 0.91 -26.00
N ALA A 35 -14.77 0.80 -24.86
CA ALA A 35 -15.39 -0.41 -24.31
C ALA A 35 -14.45 -1.49 -23.76
N ASP A 36 -13.12 -1.34 -23.87
CA ASP A 36 -12.19 -2.19 -23.12
C ASP A 36 -12.34 -1.94 -21.61
N THR A 37 -11.91 -2.90 -20.80
CA THR A 37 -11.90 -2.78 -19.34
C THR A 37 -10.47 -2.87 -18.83
N PHE A 38 -10.13 -2.03 -17.87
CA PHE A 38 -8.95 -2.18 -17.04
C PHE A 38 -9.36 -2.16 -15.57
N HIS A 39 -8.48 -2.59 -14.67
CA HIS A 39 -8.72 -2.49 -13.25
C HIS A 39 -7.58 -1.79 -12.53
N ALA A 40 -7.92 -1.14 -11.43
CA ALA A 40 -6.96 -0.48 -10.56
C ALA A 40 -6.42 -1.47 -9.52
N LEU A 41 -5.10 -1.46 -9.33
CA LEU A 41 -4.42 -2.22 -8.28
C LEU A 41 -4.25 -1.40 -7.00
N LYS A 42 -4.49 -0.09 -7.07
CA LYS A 42 -4.27 0.88 -5.99
C LYS A 42 -5.48 1.76 -5.79
N THR A 43 -5.81 2.00 -4.52
CA THR A 43 -6.81 2.98 -4.11
C THR A 43 -6.19 4.37 -4.07
N GLY A 44 -6.97 5.40 -4.43
CA GLY A 44 -6.57 6.80 -4.30
C GLY A 44 -5.90 7.41 -5.54
N VAL A 45 -5.78 6.66 -6.64
CA VAL A 45 -5.24 7.23 -7.89
C VAL A 45 -6.32 8.08 -8.53
N THR A 46 -6.01 9.35 -8.78
CA THR A 46 -6.94 10.24 -9.47
C THR A 46 -6.72 10.15 -10.98
N ILE A 47 -7.76 9.83 -11.73
CA ILE A 47 -7.74 9.78 -13.20
C ILE A 47 -8.77 10.75 -13.77
N SER A 48 -8.42 11.41 -14.87
CA SER A 48 -9.34 12.24 -15.63
C SER A 48 -10.27 11.35 -16.45
N VAL A 49 -11.58 11.51 -16.28
CA VAL A 49 -12.59 10.73 -17.02
C VAL A 49 -13.42 11.55 -18.01
N GLY A 50 -13.21 12.87 -18.08
CA GLY A 50 -13.88 13.74 -19.06
C GLY A 50 -13.04 14.95 -19.47
N ASN A 51 -13.28 15.45 -20.69
CA ASN A 51 -12.54 16.57 -21.31
C ASN A 51 -13.31 17.91 -21.30
N GLY A 52 -14.38 18.02 -20.50
CA GLY A 52 -15.20 19.23 -20.39
C GLY A 52 -14.66 20.29 -19.43
N PHE A 53 -15.26 21.49 -19.46
CA PHE A 53 -14.96 22.61 -18.55
C PHE A 53 -15.09 22.22 -17.06
N MET A 54 -16.00 21.29 -16.76
CA MET A 54 -16.11 20.59 -15.48
C MET A 54 -15.50 19.20 -15.64
N SER A 55 -14.18 19.12 -15.85
CA SER A 55 -13.50 17.84 -16.01
C SER A 55 -13.77 16.99 -14.78
N THR A 56 -14.40 15.83 -15.00
CA THR A 56 -14.69 14.88 -13.94
C THR A 56 -13.43 14.08 -13.66
N ALA A 57 -12.98 14.12 -12.41
CA ALA A 57 -11.94 13.27 -11.90
C ALA A 57 -12.58 12.08 -11.17
N HIS A 58 -12.02 10.90 -11.37
CA HIS A 58 -12.40 9.69 -10.64
C HIS A 58 -11.25 9.25 -9.75
N ILE A 59 -11.55 8.95 -8.48
CA ILE A 59 -10.58 8.40 -7.54
C ILE A 59 -10.77 6.89 -7.54
N THR A 60 -9.77 6.16 -8.02
CA THR A 60 -9.87 4.72 -8.15
C THR A 60 -9.88 4.02 -6.80
N LYS A 61 -10.57 2.88 -6.75
CA LYS A 61 -10.43 1.89 -5.68
C LYS A 61 -9.66 0.67 -6.19
N ALA A 62 -8.86 0.04 -5.34
CA ALA A 62 -8.24 -1.24 -5.70
C ALA A 62 -9.33 -2.25 -6.11
N GLY A 63 -9.04 -3.12 -7.08
CA GLY A 63 -9.98 -4.08 -7.64
C GLY A 63 -11.13 -3.48 -8.46
N GLU A 64 -11.24 -2.15 -8.56
CA GLU A 64 -12.29 -1.50 -9.35
C GLU A 64 -12.10 -1.76 -10.84
N ASN A 65 -13.17 -2.18 -11.51
CA ASN A 65 -13.23 -2.35 -12.95
C ASN A 65 -13.71 -1.06 -13.62
N ILE A 66 -12.92 -0.51 -14.53
CA ILE A 66 -13.21 0.75 -15.21
C ILE A 66 -13.31 0.47 -16.71
N ILE A 67 -14.45 0.83 -17.30
CA ILE A 67 -14.68 0.72 -18.75
C ILE A 67 -14.08 1.95 -19.42
N VAL A 68 -13.16 1.72 -20.36
CA VAL A 68 -12.54 2.75 -21.17
C VAL A 68 -13.61 3.38 -22.06
N THR A 69 -13.81 4.68 -21.93
CA THR A 69 -14.66 5.45 -22.84
C THR A 69 -13.81 6.30 -23.77
N GLN A 70 -14.37 6.71 -24.91
CA GLN A 70 -13.68 7.63 -25.82
C GLN A 70 -13.31 8.94 -25.09
N ASN A 71 -14.21 9.47 -24.26
CA ASN A 71 -13.95 10.68 -23.48
C ASN A 71 -12.76 10.52 -22.53
N MET A 72 -12.56 9.34 -21.93
CA MET A 72 -11.39 9.08 -21.10
C MET A 72 -10.11 9.04 -21.93
N ILE A 73 -10.13 8.43 -23.11
CA ILE A 73 -8.99 8.42 -24.03
C ILE A 73 -8.63 9.86 -24.41
N ASP A 74 -9.61 10.68 -24.76
CA ASP A 74 -9.37 12.07 -25.14
C ASP A 74 -8.87 12.90 -23.96
N ALA A 75 -9.44 12.71 -22.76
CA ALA A 75 -9.03 13.39 -21.53
C ALA A 75 -7.66 12.92 -21.00
N SER A 76 -7.19 11.74 -21.41
CA SER A 76 -5.90 11.20 -20.98
C SER A 76 -4.72 11.84 -21.69
N ARG A 77 -4.95 12.51 -22.83
CA ARG A 77 -3.92 13.11 -23.67
C ARG A 77 -3.47 14.45 -23.11
N ASP A 78 -2.16 14.67 -23.05
CA ASP A 78 -1.56 15.96 -22.72
C ASP A 78 -1.46 16.89 -23.95
N THR A 79 -0.95 18.10 -23.75
CA THR A 79 -0.72 19.09 -24.83
C THR A 79 0.24 18.59 -25.92
N PHE A 80 1.07 17.60 -25.63
CA PHE A 80 2.00 16.99 -26.57
C PHE A 80 1.41 15.75 -27.25
N GLY A 81 0.19 15.34 -26.90
CA GLY A 81 -0.51 14.17 -27.41
C GLY A 81 -0.19 12.87 -26.65
N ASN A 82 0.66 12.89 -25.63
CA ASN A 82 0.97 11.70 -24.84
C ASN A 82 -0.22 11.37 -23.93
N SER A 83 -0.60 10.10 -23.89
CA SER A 83 -1.62 9.61 -22.97
C SER A 83 -0.98 8.80 -21.85
N TRP A 84 -1.46 8.97 -20.62
CA TRP A 84 -1.08 8.07 -19.51
C TRP A 84 -1.57 6.64 -19.74
N MET A 85 -2.59 6.43 -20.58
CA MET A 85 -3.14 5.11 -20.89
C MET A 85 -2.21 4.24 -21.73
N SER A 86 -1.17 4.82 -22.35
CA SER A 86 -0.12 4.04 -23.01
C SER A 86 0.59 3.09 -22.03
N LEU A 87 0.55 3.38 -20.73
CA LEU A 87 1.18 2.61 -19.67
C LEU A 87 0.35 1.39 -19.20
N LEU A 88 -0.92 1.28 -19.58
CA LEU A 88 -1.83 0.24 -19.05
C LEU A 88 -1.37 -1.19 -19.38
N GLY A 89 -0.60 -1.36 -20.46
CA GLY A 89 -0.03 -2.64 -20.89
C GLY A 89 1.46 -2.82 -20.58
N ASP A 90 2.10 -1.87 -19.88
CA ASP A 90 3.54 -1.88 -19.62
C ASP A 90 3.83 -1.67 -18.13
N ASP A 91 3.97 -2.79 -17.41
CA ASP A 91 4.29 -2.80 -15.97
C ASP A 91 5.65 -2.11 -15.71
N ALA A 92 6.63 -2.24 -16.61
CA ALA A 92 7.96 -1.65 -16.43
C ALA A 92 7.90 -0.12 -16.54
N ALA A 93 7.18 0.41 -17.54
CA ALA A 93 6.99 1.85 -17.69
C ALA A 93 6.17 2.46 -16.55
N GLN A 94 5.20 1.72 -15.98
CA GLN A 94 4.50 2.16 -14.76
C GLN A 94 5.45 2.24 -13.56
N ILE A 95 6.30 1.23 -13.36
CA ILE A 95 7.30 1.22 -12.27
C ILE A 95 8.31 2.37 -12.45
N GLU A 96 8.79 2.61 -13.66
CA GLU A 96 9.70 3.73 -13.93
C GLU A 96 9.05 5.08 -13.59
N ARG A 97 7.77 5.27 -13.97
CA ARG A 97 7.07 6.54 -13.79
C ARG A 97 6.56 6.77 -12.35
N TRP A 98 6.09 5.73 -11.68
CA TRP A 98 5.36 5.83 -10.40
C TRP A 98 6.00 5.06 -9.25
N GLY A 99 7.03 4.25 -9.51
CA GLY A 99 7.63 3.34 -8.54
C GLY A 99 6.83 2.05 -8.29
N GLU A 100 5.65 1.90 -8.91
CA GLU A 100 4.77 0.75 -8.72
C GLU A 100 3.78 0.59 -9.88
N VAL A 101 3.23 -0.62 -10.05
CA VAL A 101 2.14 -0.89 -11.00
C VAL A 101 0.81 -0.48 -10.37
N ARG A 102 0.07 0.39 -11.06
CA ARG A 102 -1.22 0.94 -10.58
C ARG A 102 -2.42 0.38 -11.32
N PHE A 103 -2.26 -0.05 -12.56
CA PHE A 103 -3.34 -0.51 -13.41
C PHE A 103 -2.94 -1.73 -14.22
N ARG A 104 -3.93 -2.56 -14.55
CA ARG A 104 -3.78 -3.66 -15.50
C ARG A 104 -4.98 -3.79 -16.41
N LEU A 105 -4.73 -4.18 -17.65
CA LEU A 105 -5.78 -4.48 -18.62
C LEU A 105 -6.60 -5.71 -18.20
N GLY A 106 -7.87 -5.71 -18.61
CA GLY A 106 -8.84 -6.75 -18.28
C GLY A 106 -9.57 -6.49 -16.96
N ARG A 107 -10.52 -7.38 -16.67
CA ARG A 107 -11.26 -7.35 -15.42
C ARG A 107 -10.39 -7.79 -14.25
N ALA A 108 -10.61 -7.19 -13.09
CA ALA A 108 -10.03 -7.64 -11.84
C ALA A 108 -10.41 -9.11 -11.60
N PRO A 109 -9.45 -9.97 -11.22
CA PRO A 109 -9.74 -11.34 -10.82
C PRO A 109 -10.79 -11.40 -9.71
N GLU A 110 -11.61 -12.45 -9.69
CA GLU A 110 -12.57 -12.66 -8.61
C GLU A 110 -11.84 -12.74 -7.25
N GLY A 111 -12.43 -12.11 -6.24
CA GLY A 111 -11.85 -12.07 -4.89
C GLY A 111 -10.73 -11.04 -4.70
N THR A 112 -10.36 -10.27 -5.73
CA THR A 112 -9.38 -9.17 -5.59
C THR A 112 -9.81 -8.23 -4.46
N PRO A 113 -8.94 -7.98 -3.47
CA PRO A 113 -9.21 -7.01 -2.41
C PRO A 113 -9.51 -5.62 -2.98
N THR A 114 -10.51 -4.94 -2.42
CA THR A 114 -10.84 -3.56 -2.83
C THR A 114 -10.20 -2.49 -1.95
N TRP A 115 -9.41 -2.90 -0.96
CA TRP A 115 -8.65 -2.03 -0.08
C TRP A 115 -7.18 -1.93 -0.53
N GLY A 116 -6.55 -0.77 -0.28
CA GLY A 116 -5.17 -0.49 -0.70
C GLY A 116 -4.13 -1.16 0.21
N ALA A 117 -4.32 -1.06 1.52
CA ALA A 117 -3.45 -1.67 2.52
C ALA A 117 -4.25 -2.25 3.71
N VAL A 118 -3.61 -3.18 4.42
CA VAL A 118 -4.15 -3.72 5.68
C VAL A 118 -4.19 -2.59 6.72
N GLY A 119 -5.34 -2.40 7.33
CA GLY A 119 -5.54 -1.38 8.36
C GLY A 119 -6.14 -0.07 7.84
N ASP A 120 -6.30 0.12 6.53
CA ASP A 120 -7.02 1.26 5.94
C ASP A 120 -8.51 1.25 6.33
N SER A 121 -9.21 2.38 6.14
CA SER A 121 -10.64 2.51 6.44
C SER A 121 -11.47 1.44 5.72
N ASP A 122 -11.25 1.29 4.41
CA ASP A 122 -12.00 0.35 3.56
C ASP A 122 -11.73 -1.10 3.95
N TRP A 123 -10.49 -1.41 4.37
CA TRP A 123 -10.15 -2.72 4.92
C TRP A 123 -10.89 -2.98 6.24
N ARG A 124 -10.94 -1.98 7.16
CA ARG A 124 -11.61 -2.12 8.46
C ARG A 124 -13.10 -2.34 8.27
N GLU A 125 -13.74 -1.56 7.40
CA GLU A 125 -15.16 -1.66 7.11
C GLU A 125 -15.51 -3.03 6.52
N GLN A 126 -14.79 -3.46 5.49
CA GLN A 126 -15.03 -4.78 4.86
C GLN A 126 -14.78 -5.94 5.81
N ARG A 127 -13.73 -5.85 6.64
CA ARG A 127 -13.45 -6.86 7.66
C ARG A 127 -14.57 -6.92 8.69
N GLU A 128 -15.04 -5.76 9.17
CA GLU A 128 -16.11 -5.70 10.17
C GLU A 128 -17.44 -6.21 9.61
N ASP A 129 -17.76 -5.92 8.35
CA ASP A 129 -18.95 -6.44 7.70
C ASP A 129 -18.87 -7.95 7.47
N ALA A 130 -17.72 -8.46 7.03
CA ALA A 130 -17.49 -9.90 6.92
C ALA A 130 -17.57 -10.60 8.29
N ARG A 131 -17.04 -9.97 9.34
CA ARG A 131 -17.14 -10.45 10.72
C ARG A 131 -18.59 -10.47 11.22
N LYS A 132 -19.36 -9.40 10.98
CA LYS A 132 -20.80 -9.35 11.33
C LYS A 132 -21.58 -10.44 10.60
N ALA A 133 -21.33 -10.64 9.30
CA ALA A 133 -21.95 -11.69 8.51
C ALA A 133 -21.62 -13.09 9.08
N ALA A 134 -20.36 -13.34 9.44
CA ALA A 134 -19.97 -14.58 10.09
C ALA A 134 -20.72 -14.79 11.42
N TRP A 135 -20.83 -13.77 12.28
CA TRP A 135 -21.58 -13.86 13.54
C TRP A 135 -23.09 -14.04 13.37
N ALA A 136 -23.65 -13.60 12.24
CA ALA A 136 -25.06 -13.78 11.92
C ALA A 136 -25.41 -15.24 11.55
N GLU A 137 -24.43 -16.08 11.23
CA GLU A 137 -24.63 -17.51 11.00
C GLU A 137 -25.15 -18.20 12.28
N ALA A 138 -26.24 -18.94 12.17
CA ALA A 138 -26.94 -19.55 13.29
C ALA A 138 -26.20 -20.79 13.82
N ASP A 139 -25.62 -21.57 12.91
CA ASP A 139 -24.91 -22.81 13.20
C ASP A 139 -23.49 -22.52 13.76
N PRO A 140 -23.14 -23.02 14.96
CA PRO A 140 -21.86 -22.73 15.58
C PRO A 140 -20.65 -23.23 14.78
N GLU A 141 -20.76 -24.37 14.09
CA GLU A 141 -19.63 -24.92 13.31
C GLU A 141 -19.40 -24.08 12.05
N ARG A 142 -20.47 -23.73 11.34
CA ARG A 142 -20.39 -22.84 10.16
C ARG A 142 -19.93 -21.44 10.53
N ARG A 143 -20.36 -20.91 11.68
CA ARG A 143 -19.86 -19.64 12.21
C ARG A 143 -18.35 -19.69 12.47
N ALA A 144 -17.86 -20.76 13.10
CA ALA A 144 -16.42 -20.92 13.36
C ALA A 144 -15.62 -20.96 12.06
N ALA A 145 -16.09 -21.71 11.06
CA ALA A 145 -15.46 -21.75 9.73
C ALA A 145 -15.49 -20.38 9.03
N ALA A 146 -16.61 -19.65 9.08
CA ALA A 146 -16.72 -18.31 8.50
C ALA A 146 -15.75 -17.31 9.18
N LEU A 147 -15.62 -17.36 10.51
CA LEU A 147 -14.66 -16.54 11.25
C LEU A 147 -13.20 -16.87 10.87
N GLN A 148 -12.90 -18.15 10.63
CA GLN A 148 -11.59 -18.58 10.15
C GLN A 148 -11.32 -18.01 8.74
N THR A 149 -12.29 -18.04 7.83
CA THR A 149 -12.16 -17.41 6.50
C THR A 149 -11.93 -15.90 6.60
N VAL A 150 -12.59 -15.21 7.54
CA VAL A 150 -12.32 -13.79 7.80
C VAL A 150 -10.88 -13.58 8.28
N HIS A 151 -10.38 -14.44 9.17
CA HIS A 151 -9.00 -14.36 9.65
C HIS A 151 -7.97 -14.61 8.53
N GLU A 152 -8.20 -15.59 7.68
CA GLU A 152 -7.32 -15.90 6.54
C GLU A 152 -7.30 -14.77 5.50
N ARG A 153 -8.45 -14.16 5.21
CA ARG A 153 -8.56 -13.11 4.20
C ARG A 153 -8.05 -11.76 4.67
N PHE A 154 -8.34 -11.37 5.91
CA PHE A 154 -8.05 -10.02 6.41
C PHE A 154 -6.85 -9.98 7.35
N GLY A 155 -6.44 -11.11 7.94
CA GLY A 155 -5.40 -11.19 8.96
C GLY A 155 -5.92 -11.01 10.39
N PRO A 156 -5.01 -10.91 11.38
CA PRO A 156 -5.38 -10.71 12.78
C PRO A 156 -6.11 -9.38 12.98
N ALA A 157 -6.96 -9.33 14.02
CA ALA A 157 -7.61 -8.08 14.40
C ALA A 157 -6.54 -7.02 14.73
N PRO A 158 -6.72 -5.75 14.33
CA PRO A 158 -5.89 -4.67 14.84
C PRO A 158 -6.05 -4.65 16.36
N LEU A 159 -4.95 -4.48 17.09
CA LEU A 159 -5.03 -4.24 18.52
C LEU A 159 -5.83 -2.95 18.73
N THR A 160 -7.00 -3.07 19.37
CA THR A 160 -7.89 -1.93 19.66
C THR A 160 -7.34 -1.03 20.76
N SER A 161 -6.32 -1.49 21.49
CA SER A 161 -5.59 -0.72 22.49
C SER A 161 -4.14 -0.53 22.08
N THR A 162 -3.80 0.64 21.56
CA THR A 162 -2.45 1.19 21.71
C THR A 162 -2.42 1.86 23.08
N ILE A 163 -1.91 1.17 24.09
CA ILE A 163 -1.60 1.80 25.36
C ILE A 163 -0.40 2.71 25.08
N ILE A 164 -0.66 3.98 24.76
CA ILE A 164 0.37 5.02 24.76
C ILE A 164 0.66 5.36 26.22
N SER A 165 1.34 4.45 26.92
CA SER A 165 1.92 4.80 28.21
C SER A 165 3.15 5.65 27.92
N SER A 166 2.99 6.97 27.95
CA SER A 166 4.13 7.89 28.02
C SER A 166 4.84 7.80 29.37
N THR A 167 4.23 7.14 30.36
CA THR A 167 4.86 6.82 31.63
C THR A 167 5.85 5.68 31.39
N PRO A 168 7.16 5.92 31.61
CA PRO A 168 8.15 4.85 31.59
C PRO A 168 7.67 3.73 32.52
N ASP A 169 7.73 2.49 32.05
CA ASP A 169 7.34 1.35 32.87
C ASP A 169 8.15 1.41 34.18
N PRO A 170 7.49 1.56 35.35
CA PRO A 170 8.20 1.69 36.62
C PRO A 170 9.07 0.46 36.91
N SER A 171 8.78 -0.70 36.31
CA SER A 171 9.61 -1.90 36.42
C SER A 171 10.94 -1.77 35.66
N ILE A 172 10.96 -1.12 34.49
CA ILE A 172 12.18 -0.85 33.73
C ILE A 172 13.04 0.15 34.50
N ALA A 173 12.44 1.25 34.98
CA ALA A 173 13.14 2.25 35.77
C ALA A 173 13.71 1.65 37.08
N ALA A 174 12.95 0.78 37.77
CA ALA A 174 13.41 0.09 38.97
C ALA A 174 14.55 -0.90 38.67
N ALA A 175 14.48 -1.62 37.54
CA ALA A 175 15.53 -2.54 37.12
C ALA A 175 16.83 -1.81 36.78
N GLU A 176 16.75 -0.67 36.07
CA GLU A 176 17.91 0.18 35.78
C GLU A 176 18.54 0.75 37.06
N ALA A 177 17.71 1.25 37.98
CA ALA A 177 18.18 1.73 39.28
C ALA A 177 18.85 0.61 40.10
N GLN A 178 18.32 -0.61 40.06
CA GLN A 178 18.93 -1.77 40.72
C GLN A 178 20.26 -2.16 40.06
N GLN A 179 20.35 -2.14 38.73
CA GLN A 179 21.60 -2.40 38.01
C GLN A 179 22.66 -1.35 38.33
N GLU A 180 22.29 -0.06 38.38
CA GLU A 180 23.20 1.02 38.75
C GLU A 180 23.68 0.88 40.20
N ALA A 181 22.79 0.52 41.12
CA ALA A 181 23.15 0.24 42.51
C ALA A 181 24.13 -0.94 42.63
N LEU A 182 23.92 -2.01 41.86
CA LEU A 182 24.85 -3.15 41.81
C LEU A 182 26.21 -2.77 41.20
N ALA A 183 26.24 -1.89 40.19
CA ALA A 183 27.48 -1.42 39.57
C ALA A 183 28.30 -0.51 40.49
N LYS A 184 27.65 0.31 41.33
CA LYS A 184 28.32 1.18 42.32
C LYS A 184 28.81 0.46 43.59
N GLY A 185 28.78 -0.86 43.60
CA GLY A 185 29.23 -1.67 44.75
C GLY A 185 28.13 -2.02 45.74
N GLY A 186 26.86 -2.04 45.30
CA GLY A 186 25.74 -2.55 46.09
C GLY A 186 25.98 -3.98 46.56
N VAL A 187 25.58 -4.27 47.80
CA VAL A 187 25.78 -5.57 48.44
C VAL A 187 25.01 -6.64 47.67
N ARG A 188 25.75 -7.52 46.99
CA ARG A 188 25.19 -8.76 46.43
C ARG A 188 24.97 -9.72 47.59
N HIS A 189 23.72 -9.90 48.03
CA HIS A 189 23.41 -10.96 48.95
C HIS A 189 23.50 -12.30 48.21
N VAL A 190 24.63 -12.99 48.36
CA VAL A 190 24.80 -14.36 47.88
C VAL A 190 24.41 -15.28 49.02
N SER A 191 23.17 -15.79 48.98
CA SER A 191 22.75 -16.85 49.89
C SER A 191 23.25 -18.18 49.34
N HIS A 192 24.25 -18.77 49.99
CA HIS A 192 24.64 -20.14 49.72
C HIS A 192 23.65 -21.07 50.43
N TYR A 193 22.71 -21.62 49.67
CA TYR A 193 21.85 -22.69 50.17
C TYR A 193 22.57 -24.01 49.99
N VAL A 194 22.98 -24.61 51.11
CA VAL A 194 23.33 -26.04 51.13
C VAL A 194 22.02 -26.79 51.31
N ALA A 195 21.65 -27.60 50.32
CA ALA A 195 20.48 -28.48 50.44
C ALA A 195 20.70 -29.42 51.63
N GLN A 196 19.92 -29.26 52.70
CA GLN A 196 19.88 -30.24 53.78
C GLN A 196 19.07 -31.45 53.30
N GLU A 197 19.68 -32.63 53.34
CA GLU A 197 18.95 -33.88 53.12
C GLU A 197 17.85 -34.02 54.18
N PRO A 198 16.59 -34.26 53.77
CA PRO A 198 15.49 -34.42 54.70
C PRO A 198 15.63 -35.77 55.42
N GLY A 199 16.15 -35.80 56.66
CA GLY A 199 16.08 -37.04 57.44
C GLY A 199 16.88 -37.21 58.73
N VAL A 200 17.91 -36.42 59.05
CA VAL A 200 18.73 -36.69 60.25
C VAL A 200 18.15 -36.00 61.49
N LYS A 201 17.28 -36.70 62.22
CA LYS A 201 16.87 -36.31 63.59
C LYS A 201 18.02 -36.61 64.56
N ARG A 202 18.43 -35.61 65.35
CA ARG A 202 19.22 -35.82 66.58
C ARG A 202 18.32 -36.31 67.70
#